data_AF-A0A8X8WFD5-F1
#
_entry.id   AF-A0A8X8WFD5-F1
#
_cell.length_a   1.000
_cell.length_b   1.000
_cell.length_c   1.000
_cell.angle_alpha   90.00
_cell.angle_beta   90.00
_cell.angle_gamma   90.00
#
_symmetry.space_group_name_H-M   'P 1'
#
loop_
_entity.id
_entity.type
_entity.pdbx_description
1 polymer ?
#
loop_
_entity_poly.entity_id
_entity_poly.type
_entity_poly.pdbx_seq_one_letter_code
_entity_poly.pdbx_strand_id
1 'polypeptide(L)'
;MRNLVIKTRELLPVSPLPGNSPRADVGEIDTRALFQSVRDTVSLFGDVVSPRGKTAVAKKKAAAADEELLEAEAQHGLMVKARLSYTQQLRTTEAAKAQAQRELQMAEKTLEQLNHKLQTLTDSKEASIAATEAAKARAVELEEERAQLGDETWESALDNERELFKSTAAELTAF
;
A
#
# COMPACT_ATOMS: atom_id res chain seq x y z
N MET A 1 26.70 17.93 -16.92
CA MET A 1 26.51 19.38 -16.75
C MET A 1 27.16 20.07 -17.93
N ARG A 2 26.38 20.66 -18.85
CA ARG A 2 26.93 21.44 -19.97
C ARG A 2 26.37 22.85 -19.86
N ASN A 3 27.30 23.79 -19.72
CA ASN A 3 27.05 25.17 -19.36
C ASN A 3 26.64 26.00 -20.57
N LEU A 4 25.74 26.94 -20.30
CA LEU A 4 25.28 28.00 -21.18
C LEU A 4 26.43 29.01 -21.39
N VAL A 5 26.75 29.34 -22.65
CA VAL A 5 27.68 30.43 -22.98
C VAL A 5 26.93 31.46 -23.81
N ILE A 6 26.79 32.63 -23.21
CA ILE A 6 26.25 33.88 -23.78
C ILE A 6 27.32 34.50 -24.68
N LYS A 7 26.94 34.97 -25.87
CA LYS A 7 27.81 35.76 -26.75
C LYS A 7 27.13 37.09 -27.08
N THR A 8 27.62 38.16 -26.45
CA THR A 8 27.33 39.57 -26.73
C THR A 8 28.40 40.16 -27.68
N ARG A 9 27.99 41.12 -28.52
CA ARG A 9 28.79 42.20 -29.15
C ARG A 9 27.79 43.26 -29.64
N GLU A 10 27.68 44.46 -29.04
CA GLU A 10 28.56 45.66 -29.14
C GLU A 10 28.68 46.16 -30.61
N LEU A 11 28.48 47.41 -31.03
CA LEU A 11 28.06 48.72 -30.50
C LEU A 11 27.66 49.60 -31.72
N LEU A 12 26.80 50.60 -31.50
CA LEU A 12 26.44 51.77 -32.37
C LEU A 12 27.68 52.67 -32.69
N PRO A 13 27.66 53.77 -33.52
CA PRO A 13 26.53 54.69 -33.78
C PRO A 13 26.49 55.49 -35.14
N VAL A 14 25.47 56.37 -35.21
CA VAL A 14 25.33 57.67 -35.91
C VAL A 14 24.54 57.77 -37.24
N SER A 15 23.44 58.52 -37.13
CA SER A 15 22.45 58.97 -38.12
C SER A 15 22.95 60.04 -39.12
N PRO A 16 22.13 60.45 -40.10
CA PRO A 16 21.27 61.64 -39.88
C PRO A 16 19.81 61.54 -40.40
N LEU A 17 18.96 62.37 -39.76
CA LEU A 17 17.53 62.73 -39.96
C LEU A 17 17.19 63.30 -41.37
N PRO A 18 15.93 63.76 -41.68
CA PRO A 18 14.64 63.72 -40.96
C PRO A 18 13.50 63.12 -41.83
N GLY A 19 12.38 62.59 -41.30
CA GLY A 19 11.29 63.36 -40.71
C GLY A 19 9.97 63.01 -41.41
N ASN A 20 9.11 62.24 -40.73
CA ASN A 20 7.66 62.45 -40.57
C ASN A 20 6.96 61.14 -40.17
N SER A 21 6.89 60.95 -38.86
CA SER A 21 5.87 60.26 -38.06
C SER A 21 4.87 59.32 -38.77
N PRO A 22 4.92 58.00 -38.50
CA PRO A 22 3.80 57.09 -38.72
C PRO A 22 2.87 57.10 -37.49
N ARG A 23 1.60 57.48 -37.71
CA ARG A 23 0.51 57.28 -36.75
C ARG A 23 0.40 55.79 -36.41
N ALA A 24 0.80 55.44 -35.18
CA ALA A 24 0.36 54.23 -34.52
C ALA A 24 -0.83 54.62 -33.64
N ASP A 25 -2.04 54.29 -34.08
CA ASP A 25 -3.24 54.25 -33.23
C ASP A 25 -3.02 53.17 -32.16
N VAL A 26 -2.32 53.55 -31.11
CA VAL A 26 -2.41 52.89 -29.81
C VAL A 26 -3.61 53.54 -29.14
N GLY A 27 -4.74 52.85 -29.15
CA GLY A 27 -5.94 53.30 -28.44
C GLY A 27 -5.60 53.55 -26.98
N GLU A 28 -5.54 54.83 -26.62
CA GLU A 28 -5.44 55.31 -25.26
C GLU A 28 -6.55 54.62 -24.46
N ILE A 29 -6.20 53.70 -23.55
CA ILE A 29 -7.16 53.23 -22.58
C ILE A 29 -7.39 54.43 -21.67
N ASP A 30 -8.58 54.99 -21.73
CA ASP A 30 -9.00 56.10 -20.88
C ASP A 30 -8.77 55.72 -19.40
N THR A 31 -7.69 56.24 -18.80
CA THR A 31 -7.32 56.00 -17.40
C THR A 31 -8.02 56.97 -16.45
N ARG A 32 -9.07 57.68 -16.90
CA ARG A 32 -9.93 58.45 -16.01
C ARG A 32 -10.46 57.51 -14.94
N ALA A 33 -10.37 57.94 -13.68
CA ALA A 33 -10.90 57.19 -12.57
C ALA A 33 -12.37 56.84 -12.85
N LEU A 34 -12.72 55.55 -12.76
CA LEU A 34 -14.08 55.02 -12.98
C LEU A 34 -15.14 55.72 -12.11
N PHE A 35 -14.69 56.40 -11.04
CA PHE A 35 -15.47 57.22 -10.12
C PHE A 35 -14.58 58.37 -9.63
N GLN A 36 -15.11 59.61 -9.59
CA GLN A 36 -14.33 60.80 -9.23
C GLN A 36 -14.16 60.94 -7.70
N SER A 37 -14.95 60.22 -6.90
CA SER A 37 -14.75 60.08 -5.46
C SER A 37 -15.36 58.79 -4.90
N VAL A 38 -14.96 58.38 -3.70
CA VAL A 38 -15.60 57.27 -2.95
C VAL A 38 -17.07 57.59 -2.66
N ARG A 39 -17.44 58.88 -2.50
CA ARG A 39 -18.85 59.27 -2.40
C ARG A 39 -19.60 58.96 -3.68
N ASP A 40 -18.97 59.07 -4.85
CA ASP A 40 -19.63 58.83 -6.13
C ASP A 40 -19.89 57.33 -6.31
N THR A 41 -18.97 56.47 -5.89
CA THR A 41 -19.20 55.02 -5.85
C THR A 41 -20.34 54.68 -4.89
N VAL A 42 -20.35 55.26 -3.68
CA VAL A 42 -21.45 55.07 -2.71
C VAL A 42 -22.76 55.65 -3.23
N SER A 43 -22.73 56.75 -4.00
CA SER A 43 -23.89 57.35 -4.64
C SER A 43 -24.38 56.50 -5.83
N LEU A 44 -23.51 55.76 -6.52
CA LEU A 44 -23.94 54.82 -7.57
C LEU A 44 -24.74 53.64 -6.99
N PHE A 45 -24.44 53.23 -5.76
CA PHE A 45 -25.23 52.24 -5.02
C PHE A 45 -26.40 52.86 -4.22
N GLY A 46 -26.36 54.18 -3.97
CA GLY A 46 -27.32 54.92 -3.15
C GLY A 46 -28.38 55.71 -3.93
N ASP A 47 -28.14 56.04 -5.19
CA ASP A 47 -29.00 56.87 -6.05
C ASP A 47 -29.64 56.03 -7.16
N VAL A 48 -30.29 54.94 -6.77
CA VAL A 48 -31.46 54.47 -7.51
C VAL A 48 -32.60 55.38 -7.08
N VAL A 49 -32.92 56.37 -7.91
CA VAL A 49 -34.21 57.06 -7.88
C VAL A 49 -35.30 56.00 -7.87
N SER A 50 -35.77 55.68 -6.67
CA SER A 50 -36.87 54.74 -6.47
C SER A 50 -38.09 55.40 -7.09
N PRO A 51 -38.72 54.80 -8.13
CA PRO A 51 -40.07 55.18 -8.45
C PRO A 51 -40.90 54.81 -7.23
N ARG A 52 -41.29 55.83 -6.47
CA ARG A 52 -42.24 55.79 -5.35
C ARG A 52 -43.54 55.21 -5.90
N GLY A 53 -43.63 53.88 -5.93
CA GLY A 53 -44.68 53.16 -6.65
C GLY A 53 -44.43 51.68 -6.94
N LYS A 54 -43.32 51.05 -6.50
CA LYS A 54 -43.12 49.59 -6.62
C LYS A 54 -42.77 48.94 -5.26
N THR A 55 -43.82 48.87 -4.45
CA THR A 55 -44.25 47.73 -3.62
C THR A 55 -43.23 47.04 -2.70
N ALA A 56 -43.55 47.00 -1.40
CA ALA A 56 -42.98 46.08 -0.40
C ALA A 56 -42.84 44.61 -0.88
N VAL A 57 -43.58 44.22 -1.92
CA VAL A 57 -43.50 42.94 -2.62
C VAL A 57 -42.12 42.65 -3.23
N ALA A 58 -41.39 43.64 -3.76
CA ALA A 58 -40.06 43.42 -4.35
C ALA A 58 -39.00 43.11 -3.28
N LYS A 59 -39.05 43.82 -2.14
CA LYS A 59 -38.19 43.54 -0.97
C LYS A 59 -38.49 42.17 -0.34
N LYS A 60 -39.77 41.77 -0.28
CA LYS A 60 -40.18 40.45 0.18
C LYS A 60 -39.67 39.32 -0.73
N LYS A 61 -39.66 39.53 -2.05
CA LYS A 61 -39.11 38.56 -3.01
C LYS A 61 -37.59 38.42 -2.91
N ALA A 62 -36.87 39.52 -2.71
CA ALA A 62 -35.42 39.47 -2.49
C ALA A 62 -35.07 38.73 -1.18
N ALA A 63 -35.78 39.03 -0.09
CA ALA A 63 -35.58 38.34 1.18
C ALA A 63 -35.90 36.83 1.09
N ALA A 64 -36.93 36.44 0.34
CA ALA A 64 -37.25 35.03 0.09
C ALA A 64 -36.18 34.31 -0.74
N ALA A 65 -35.56 35.00 -1.70
CA ALA A 65 -34.45 34.44 -2.48
C ALA A 65 -33.17 34.28 -1.65
N ASP A 66 -32.89 35.21 -0.73
CA ASP A 66 -31.78 35.09 0.22
C ASP A 66 -31.99 33.93 1.21
N GLU A 67 -33.23 33.73 1.67
CA GLU A 67 -33.62 32.60 2.52
C GLU A 67 -33.47 31.26 1.78
N GLU A 68 -33.92 31.17 0.53
CA GLU A 68 -33.73 29.98 -0.33
C GLU A 68 -32.24 29.68 -0.57
N LEU A 69 -31.42 30.72 -0.79
CA LEU A 69 -29.97 30.58 -0.94
C LEU A 69 -29.31 30.09 0.36
N LEU A 70 -29.74 30.62 1.51
CA LEU A 70 -29.24 30.18 2.82
C LEU A 70 -29.62 28.72 3.11
N GLU A 71 -30.84 28.32 2.76
CA GLU A 71 -31.28 26.92 2.86
C GLU A 71 -30.45 26.00 1.96
N ALA A 72 -30.21 26.40 0.71
CA ALA A 72 -29.38 25.65 -0.24
C ALA A 72 -27.93 25.53 0.26
N GLU A 73 -27.36 26.59 0.83
CA GLU A 73 -26.02 26.57 1.42
C GLU A 73 -25.95 25.68 2.66
N ALA A 74 -26.97 25.71 3.52
CA ALA A 74 -27.07 24.83 4.68
C ALA A 74 -27.15 23.35 4.25
N GLN A 75 -27.97 23.03 3.24
CA GLN A 75 -28.05 21.70 2.66
C GLN A 75 -26.70 21.27 2.05
N HIS A 76 -26.05 22.16 1.30
CA HIS A 76 -24.72 21.90 0.74
C HIS A 76 -23.69 21.57 1.85
N GLY A 77 -23.69 22.33 2.94
CA GLY A 77 -22.84 22.08 4.10
C GLY A 77 -23.07 20.71 4.73
N LEU A 78 -24.33 20.27 4.83
CA LEU A 78 -24.67 18.92 5.31
C LEU A 78 -24.15 17.83 4.35
N MET A 79 -24.31 18.02 3.04
CA MET A 79 -23.81 17.08 2.03
C MET A 79 -22.28 16.95 2.06
N VAL A 80 -21.56 18.06 2.23
CA VAL A 80 -20.10 18.06 2.34
C VAL A 80 -19.63 17.29 3.58
N LYS A 81 -20.30 17.48 4.73
CA LYS A 81 -20.02 16.73 5.98
C LYS A 81 -20.29 15.24 5.81
N ALA A 82 -21.43 14.87 5.22
CA ALA A 82 -21.77 13.47 4.95
C ALA A 82 -20.73 12.81 4.03
N ARG A 83 -20.32 13.49 2.95
CA ARG A 83 -19.27 13.00 2.04
C ARG A 83 -17.95 12.76 2.76
N LEU A 84 -17.53 13.69 3.62
CA LEU A 84 -16.33 13.55 4.44
C LEU A 84 -16.40 12.33 5.36
N SER A 85 -17.55 12.13 6.03
CA SER A 85 -17.79 10.95 6.87
C SER A 85 -17.65 9.64 6.07
N TYR A 86 -18.31 9.54 4.92
CA TYR A 86 -18.21 8.35 4.06
C TYR A 86 -16.80 8.11 3.55
N THR A 87 -16.07 9.17 3.18
CA THR A 87 -14.68 9.06 2.74
C THR A 87 -13.80 8.52 3.86
N GLN A 88 -14.01 8.98 5.09
CA GLN A 88 -13.26 8.49 6.24
C GLN A 88 -13.59 7.03 6.56
N GLN A 89 -14.88 6.66 6.53
CA GLN A 89 -15.30 5.26 6.70
C GLN A 89 -14.75 4.35 5.61
N LEU A 90 -14.70 4.81 4.36
CA LEU A 90 -14.12 4.05 3.27
C LEU A 90 -12.63 3.78 3.53
N ARG A 91 -11.87 4.80 3.92
CA ARG A 91 -10.43 4.64 4.25
C ARG A 91 -10.20 3.66 5.40
N THR A 92 -10.99 3.74 6.46
CA THR A 92 -10.81 2.83 7.62
C THR A 92 -11.18 1.39 7.26
N THR A 93 -12.26 1.19 6.50
CA THR A 93 -12.69 -0.14 6.04
C THR A 93 -11.71 -0.74 5.04
N GLU A 94 -11.16 0.05 4.12
CA GLU A 94 -10.11 -0.38 3.19
C GLU A 94 -8.83 -0.78 3.93
N ALA A 95 -8.41 0.00 4.93
CA ALA A 95 -7.25 -0.34 5.76
C ALA A 95 -7.47 -1.65 6.54
N ALA A 96 -8.65 -1.82 7.15
CA ALA A 96 -9.01 -3.03 7.87
C ALA A 96 -9.06 -4.26 6.93
N LYS A 97 -9.62 -4.10 5.72
CA LYS A 97 -9.63 -5.15 4.69
C LYS A 97 -8.21 -5.54 4.29
N ALA A 98 -7.35 -4.56 4.01
CA ALA A 98 -5.96 -4.84 3.65
C ALA A 98 -5.20 -5.57 4.77
N GLN A 99 -5.46 -5.19 6.03
CA GLN A 99 -4.88 -5.87 7.18
C GLN A 99 -5.37 -7.32 7.30
N ALA A 100 -6.68 -7.54 7.25
CA ALA A 100 -7.28 -8.88 7.30
C ALA A 100 -6.78 -9.79 6.16
N GLN A 101 -6.57 -9.24 4.97
CA GLN A 101 -6.00 -9.99 3.84
C GLN A 101 -4.55 -10.42 4.08
N ARG A 102 -3.72 -9.56 4.69
CA ARG A 102 -2.35 -9.94 5.06
C ARG A 102 -2.35 -11.04 6.12
N GLU A 103 -3.20 -10.90 7.14
CA GLU A 103 -3.33 -11.90 8.20
C GLU A 103 -3.80 -13.25 7.66
N LEU A 104 -4.78 -13.24 6.74
CA LEU A 104 -5.24 -14.45 6.06
C LEU A 104 -4.09 -15.14 5.29
N GLN A 105 -3.33 -14.40 4.49
CA GLN A 105 -2.20 -14.96 3.75
C GLN A 105 -1.12 -15.54 4.67
N MET A 106 -0.88 -14.92 5.82
CA MET A 106 0.06 -15.44 6.82
C MET A 106 -0.48 -16.71 7.49
N ALA A 107 -1.78 -16.75 7.78
CA ALA A 107 -2.44 -17.94 8.33
C ALA A 107 -2.42 -19.11 7.34
N GLU A 108 -2.68 -18.86 6.06
CA GLU A 108 -2.60 -19.87 4.99
C GLU A 108 -1.19 -20.47 4.88
N LYS A 109 -0.15 -19.62 4.85
CA LYS A 109 1.25 -20.09 4.86
C LYS A 109 1.58 -20.92 6.11
N THR A 110 1.09 -20.49 7.27
CA THR A 110 1.31 -21.22 8.52
C THR A 110 0.62 -22.58 8.50
N LEU A 111 -0.60 -22.64 7.94
CA LEU A 111 -1.35 -23.87 7.77
C LEU A 111 -0.62 -24.84 6.84
N GLU A 112 -0.13 -24.36 5.69
CA GLU A 112 0.67 -25.16 4.75
C GLU A 112 1.92 -25.74 5.43
N GLN A 113 2.65 -24.92 6.18
CA GLN A 113 3.84 -25.36 6.92
C GLN A 113 3.51 -26.41 7.98
N LEU A 114 2.44 -26.21 8.74
CA LEU A 114 2.01 -27.17 9.76
C LEU A 114 1.55 -28.49 9.13
N ASN A 115 0.82 -28.42 8.03
CA ASN A 115 0.37 -29.61 7.31
C ASN A 115 1.55 -30.40 6.76
N HIS A 116 2.55 -29.72 6.18
CA HIS A 116 3.78 -30.37 5.73
C HIS A 116 4.53 -31.04 6.89
N LYS A 117 4.69 -30.36 8.03
CA LYS A 117 5.29 -30.96 9.24
C LYS A 117 4.52 -32.18 9.70
N LEU A 118 3.20 -32.12 9.72
CA LEU A 118 2.35 -33.24 10.12
C LEU A 118 2.53 -34.42 9.19
N GLN A 119 2.60 -34.19 7.87
CA GLN A 119 2.88 -35.24 6.89
C GLN A 119 4.23 -35.91 7.18
N THR A 120 5.29 -35.11 7.36
CA THR A 120 6.64 -35.67 7.62
C THR A 120 6.69 -36.48 8.93
N LEU A 121 5.95 -36.06 9.96
CA LEU A 121 5.85 -36.79 11.21
C LEU A 121 5.07 -38.10 11.06
N THR A 122 3.99 -38.09 10.26
CA THR A 122 3.24 -39.29 9.93
C THR A 122 4.10 -40.29 9.17
N ASP A 123 4.80 -39.85 8.13
CA ASP A 123 5.71 -40.70 7.34
C ASP A 123 6.83 -41.28 8.23
N SER A 124 7.42 -40.43 9.09
CA SER A 124 8.45 -40.88 10.04
C SER A 124 7.92 -41.88 11.07
N LYS A 125 6.67 -41.71 11.53
CA LYS A 125 6.02 -42.64 12.46
C LYS A 125 5.79 -43.98 11.78
N GLU A 126 5.28 -43.99 10.55
CA GLU A 126 5.05 -45.22 9.77
C GLU A 126 6.37 -45.95 9.51
N ALA A 127 7.42 -45.24 9.12
CA ALA A 127 8.75 -45.82 8.94
C ALA A 127 9.30 -46.43 10.25
N SER A 128 9.09 -45.76 11.39
CA SER A 128 9.49 -46.27 12.70
C SER A 128 8.71 -47.54 13.08
N ILE A 129 7.39 -47.57 12.85
CA ILE A 129 6.57 -48.76 13.07
C ILE A 129 7.09 -49.92 12.21
N ALA A 130 7.27 -49.71 10.91
CA ALA A 130 7.78 -50.73 10.00
C ALA A 130 9.17 -51.25 10.42
N ALA A 131 10.07 -50.36 10.87
CA ALA A 131 11.37 -50.76 11.40
C ALA A 131 11.25 -51.60 12.68
N THR A 132 10.35 -51.24 13.59
CA THR A 132 10.12 -52.04 14.81
C THR A 132 9.48 -53.39 14.51
N GLU A 133 8.59 -53.48 13.52
CA GLU A 133 7.98 -54.73 13.09
C GLU A 133 9.02 -55.64 12.42
N ALA A 134 9.86 -55.08 11.54
CA ALA A 134 10.97 -55.81 10.93
C ALA A 134 11.97 -56.31 11.98
N ALA A 135 12.32 -55.48 12.98
CA ALA A 135 13.21 -55.89 14.07
C ALA A 135 12.60 -57.02 14.92
N LYS A 136 11.29 -56.97 15.20
CA LYS A 136 10.58 -58.07 15.89
C LYS A 136 10.59 -59.35 15.06
N ALA A 137 10.31 -59.27 13.76
CA ALA A 137 10.36 -60.42 12.87
C ALA A 137 11.76 -61.06 12.86
N ARG A 138 12.81 -60.24 12.73
CA ARG A 138 14.20 -60.73 12.76
C ARG A 138 14.58 -61.35 14.11
N ALA A 139 14.09 -60.80 15.22
CA ALA A 139 14.31 -61.39 16.53
C ALA A 139 13.69 -62.79 16.66
N VAL A 140 12.47 -62.98 16.14
CA VAL A 140 11.82 -64.30 16.10
C VAL A 140 12.62 -65.28 15.23
N GLU A 141 13.05 -64.87 14.03
CA GLU A 141 13.90 -65.71 13.17
C GLU A 141 15.19 -66.15 13.87
N LEU A 142 15.88 -65.23 14.56
CA LEU A 142 17.11 -65.54 15.30
C LEU A 142 16.86 -66.50 16.47
N GLU A 143 15.72 -66.38 17.17
CA GLU A 143 15.34 -67.32 18.22
C GLU A 143 15.08 -68.73 17.66
N GLU A 144 14.44 -68.82 16.49
CA GLU A 144 14.22 -70.09 15.78
C GLU A 144 15.53 -70.69 15.27
N GLU A 145 16.44 -69.89 14.70
CA GLU A 145 17.79 -70.30 14.29
C GLU A 145 18.59 -70.85 15.50
N ARG A 146 18.55 -70.15 16.65
CA ARG A 146 19.18 -70.60 17.89
C ARG A 146 18.60 -71.93 18.38
N ALA A 147 17.28 -72.09 18.34
CA ALA A 147 16.62 -73.32 18.77
C ALA A 147 17.04 -74.55 17.93
N GLN A 148 17.37 -74.33 16.65
CA GLN A 148 17.85 -75.38 15.75
C GLN A 148 19.32 -75.77 15.98
N LEU A 149 20.18 -74.83 16.40
CA LEU A 149 21.62 -75.06 16.56
C LEU A 149 22.00 -75.74 17.89
N GLY A 150 21.12 -75.69 18.90
CA GLY A 150 21.42 -76.13 20.27
C GLY A 150 22.29 -75.12 21.04
N ASP A 151 22.09 -75.02 22.36
CA ASP A 151 22.57 -73.88 23.16
C ASP A 151 24.10 -73.75 23.20
N GLU A 152 24.81 -74.88 23.40
CA GLU A 152 26.28 -74.88 23.46
C GLU A 152 26.94 -74.55 22.11
N THR A 153 26.36 -75.01 21.00
CA THR A 153 26.88 -74.75 19.65
C THR A 153 26.71 -73.29 19.26
N TRP A 154 25.59 -72.69 19.67
CA TRP A 154 25.29 -71.28 19.45
C TRP A 154 26.21 -70.36 20.25
N GLU A 155 26.41 -70.65 21.53
CA GLU A 155 27.26 -69.84 22.41
C GLU A 155 28.72 -69.84 21.91
N SER A 156 29.23 -71.01 21.50
CA SER A 156 30.58 -71.13 20.92
C SER A 156 30.72 -70.39 19.57
N ALA A 157 29.70 -70.43 18.70
CA ALA A 157 29.72 -69.70 17.44
C ALA A 157 29.72 -68.17 17.65
N LEU A 158 28.93 -67.69 18.60
CA LEU A 158 28.79 -66.27 18.93
C LEU A 158 30.07 -65.71 19.57
N ASP A 159 30.71 -66.48 20.44
CA ASP A 159 32.00 -66.11 21.03
C ASP A 159 33.10 -66.05 19.96
N ASN A 160 33.14 -67.00 19.03
CA ASN A 160 34.12 -67.00 17.95
C ASN A 160 33.95 -65.77 17.04
N GLU A 161 32.72 -65.41 16.70
CA GLU A 161 32.42 -64.23 15.87
C GLU A 161 32.72 -62.91 16.59
N ARG A 162 32.48 -62.83 17.92
CA ARG A 162 32.93 -61.72 18.76
C ARG A 162 34.45 -61.55 18.74
N GLU A 163 35.20 -62.64 18.87
CA GLU A 163 36.67 -62.59 18.83
C GLU A 163 37.18 -62.16 17.45
N LEU A 164 36.57 -62.63 16.36
CA LEU A 164 36.88 -62.18 15.00
C LEU A 164 36.62 -60.68 14.82
N PHE A 165 35.50 -60.17 15.33
CA PHE A 165 35.16 -58.75 15.26
C PHE A 165 36.12 -57.88 16.10
N LYS A 166 36.46 -58.32 17.32
CA LYS A 166 37.46 -57.63 18.16
C LYS A 166 38.82 -57.59 17.48
N SER A 167 39.24 -58.69 16.87
CA SER A 167 40.53 -58.78 16.18
C SER A 167 40.59 -57.83 14.98
N THR A 168 39.58 -57.89 14.09
CA THR A 168 39.50 -56.98 12.93
C THR A 168 39.36 -55.51 13.32
N ALA A 169 38.62 -55.19 14.40
CA ALA A 169 38.55 -53.83 14.93
C ALA A 169 39.91 -53.35 15.47
N ALA A 170 40.65 -54.22 16.17
CA ALA A 170 41.98 -53.92 16.68
C ALA A 170 42.97 -53.66 15.53
N GLU A 171 42.92 -54.45 14.46
CA GLU A 171 43.72 -54.25 13.25
C GLU A 171 43.41 -52.90 12.58
N LEU A 172 42.13 -52.53 12.45
CA LEU A 172 41.72 -51.23 11.89
C LEU A 172 42.21 -50.05 12.73
N THR A 173 42.28 -50.20 14.06
CA THR A 173 42.79 -49.15 14.96
C THR A 173 44.31 -49.10 15.08
N ALA A 174 45.02 -50.11 14.55
CA ALA A 174 46.48 -50.16 14.56
C ALA A 174 47.13 -49.46 13.34
N PHE A 175 46.32 -48.95 12.41
CA PHE A 175 46.72 -48.07 11.29
C PHE A 175 46.51 -46.59 11.64
#